data_AF-A0A821GRS4-F1
#
_entry.id   AF-A0A821GRS4-F1
#
_cell.length_a   1.000
_cell.length_b   1.000
_cell.length_c   1.000
_cell.angle_alpha   90.00
_cell.angle_beta   90.00
_cell.angle_gamma   90.00
#
_symmetry.space_group_name_H-M   'P 1'
#
loop_
_entity.id
_entity.type
_entity.pdbx_description
1 polymer ?
#
loop_
_entity_poly.entity_id
_entity_poly.type
_entity_poly.pdbx_seq_one_letter_code
_entity_poly.pdbx_strand_id
1 'polypeptide(L)'
;MKDNFSIINWLARNLNNNSIVACDPQLVSISEWKEWERIFLQYNIYLISLEVNLIDLLWNDQRPSLPDTSICISNNEIQSSSNPGRGLRRLFDLRVVNIQFNSVFLSFALIGRDYVK
;
A
#
# COMPACT_ATOMS: atom_id res chain seq x y z
N MET A 1 23.51 -21.52 6.99
CA MET A 1 22.54 -20.42 7.21
C MET A 1 22.31 -19.78 5.85
N LYS A 2 21.06 -19.72 5.35
CA LYS A 2 20.75 -18.97 4.14
C LYS A 2 20.72 -17.50 4.54
N ASP A 3 21.71 -16.72 4.11
CA ASP A 3 21.72 -15.27 4.31
C ASP A 3 20.55 -14.67 3.52
N ASN A 4 19.41 -14.54 4.18
CA ASN A 4 18.22 -13.92 3.60
C ASN A 4 18.46 -12.41 3.62
N PHE A 5 19.22 -11.93 2.65
CA PHE A 5 19.52 -10.52 2.51
C PHE A 5 18.24 -9.76 2.15
N SER A 6 17.74 -8.95 3.09
CA SER A 6 16.75 -7.93 2.76
C SER A 6 17.36 -6.98 1.72
N ILE A 7 16.57 -6.59 0.72
CA ILE A 7 16.96 -5.63 -0.31
C ILE A 7 17.54 -4.36 0.30
N ILE A 8 17.02 -3.94 1.46
CA ILE A 8 17.45 -2.75 2.19
C ILE A 8 18.86 -2.91 2.77
N ASN A 9 19.17 -4.07 3.34
CA ASN A 9 20.52 -4.36 3.83
C ASN A 9 21.52 -4.45 2.66
N TRP A 10 21.07 -4.91 1.50
CA TRP A 10 21.89 -4.91 0.30
C TRP A 10 22.14 -3.47 -0.18
N LEU A 11 21.11 -2.64 -0.29
CA LEU A 11 21.24 -1.23 -0.69
C LEU A 11 22.17 -0.47 0.25
N ALA A 12 21.99 -0.63 1.56
CA ALA A 12 22.80 0.07 2.56
C ALA A 12 24.30 -0.24 2.44
N ARG A 13 24.66 -1.47 2.03
CA ARG A 13 26.06 -1.90 1.87
C ARG A 13 26.69 -1.53 0.53
N ASN A 14 25.88 -1.31 -0.51
CA ASN A 14 26.36 -1.10 -1.87
C ASN A 14 26.28 0.36 -2.32
N LEU A 15 25.52 1.21 -1.62
CA LEU A 15 25.45 2.63 -1.90
C LEU A 15 26.61 3.39 -1.23
N ASN A 16 27.06 4.45 -1.89
CA ASN A 16 28.07 5.35 -1.35
C ASN A 16 27.50 6.18 -0.19
N ASN A 17 28.36 6.64 0.71
CA ASN A 17 27.96 7.60 1.74
C ASN A 17 27.32 8.84 1.10
N ASN A 18 26.29 9.39 1.75
CA ASN A 18 25.51 10.54 1.28
C ASN A 18 24.64 10.27 0.05
N SER A 19 24.45 9.00 -0.34
CA SER A 19 23.50 8.64 -1.38
C SER A 19 22.06 8.92 -0.93
N ILE A 20 21.20 9.18 -1.91
CA ILE A 20 19.78 9.44 -1.71
C ILE A 20 18.99 8.29 -2.32
N VAL A 21 18.10 7.70 -1.53
CA VAL A 21 17.13 6.70 -1.98
C VAL A 21 15.76 7.37 -1.93
N ALA A 22 15.09 7.48 -3.07
CA ALA A 22 13.73 8.00 -3.15
C ALA A 22 12.73 6.85 -3.30
N CYS A 23 11.61 6.92 -2.59
CA CYS A 23 10.56 5.92 -2.68
C CYS A 23 9.17 6.58 -2.61
N ASP A 24 8.20 5.96 -3.27
CA ASP A 24 6.80 6.37 -3.22
C ASP A 24 6.20 5.98 -1.86
N PRO A 25 5.78 6.96 -1.03
CA PRO A 25 5.25 6.70 0.31
C PRO A 25 3.91 5.94 0.30
N GLN A 26 3.19 5.91 -0.83
CA GLN A 26 1.92 5.18 -0.92
C GLN A 26 2.12 3.66 -1.14
N LEU A 27 3.32 3.25 -1.57
CA LEU A 27 3.64 1.85 -1.86
C LEU A 27 4.30 1.12 -0.69
N VAL A 28 4.67 1.85 0.37
CA VAL A 28 5.43 1.32 1.51
C VAL A 28 4.66 1.56 2.79
N SER A 29 4.59 0.57 3.67
CA SER A 29 3.96 0.77 4.97
C SER A 29 4.81 1.66 5.88
N ILE A 30 4.18 2.39 6.80
CA ILE A 30 4.88 3.24 7.78
C ILE A 30 5.87 2.43 8.62
N SER A 31 5.53 1.18 8.96
CA SER A 31 6.40 0.29 9.72
C SER A 31 7.68 -0.07 8.95
N GLU A 32 7.55 -0.36 7.66
CA GLU A 32 8.70 -0.65 6.79
C GLU A 32 9.54 0.59 6.58
N TRP A 33 8.93 1.74 6.30
CA TRP A 33 9.62 3.00 6.10
C TRP A 33 10.55 3.34 7.28
N LYS A 34 10.03 3.25 8.51
CA LYS A 34 10.79 3.53 9.73
C LYS A 34 11.98 2.58 9.90
N GLU A 35 11.80 1.30 9.56
CA GLU A 35 12.89 0.33 9.65
C GLU A 35 13.97 0.63 8.60
N TRP A 36 13.58 1.03 7.38
CA TRP A 36 14.52 1.37 6.33
C TRP A 36 15.30 2.64 6.65
N GLU A 37 14.62 3.67 7.14
CA GLU A 37 15.25 4.91 7.60
C GLU A 37 16.28 4.63 8.70
N ARG A 38 15.92 3.79 9.69
CA ARG A 38 16.85 3.38 10.75
C ARG A 38 18.10 2.70 10.20
N ILE A 39 17.96 1.82 9.21
CA ILE A 39 19.08 1.13 8.57
C ILE A 39 19.92 2.12 7.76
N PHE A 40 19.31 2.95 6.91
CA PHE A 40 20.01 3.87 6.03
C PHE A 40 20.77 4.97 6.79
N LEU A 41 20.24 5.44 7.92
CA LEU A 41 20.95 6.39 8.79
C LEU A 41 22.29 5.84 9.30
N GLN A 42 22.42 4.52 9.52
CA GLN A 42 23.69 3.91 9.93
C GLN A 42 24.78 3.99 8.85
N TYR A 43 24.38 4.11 7.58
CA TYR A 43 25.27 4.18 6.41
C TYR A 43 25.32 5.59 5.80
N ASN A 44 24.78 6.60 6.50
CA ASN A 44 24.68 7.98 6.02
C ASN A 44 23.96 8.11 4.66
N ILE A 45 22.92 7.30 4.45
CA ILE A 45 22.06 7.31 3.27
C ILE A 45 20.75 8.00 3.65
N TYR A 46 20.22 8.84 2.78
CA TYR A 46 18.98 9.58 3.01
C TYR A 46 17.82 8.93 2.28
N LEU A 47 16.76 8.60 3.01
CA LEU A 47 15.50 8.12 2.44
C LEU A 47 14.56 9.32 2.23
N ILE A 48 14.11 9.54 1.00
CA ILE A 48 13.25 10.68 0.64
C ILE A 48 11.92 10.16 0.10
N SER A 49 10.82 10.76 0.55
CA SER A 49 9.49 10.53 0.00
C SER A 49 9.33 11.26 -1.32
N LEU A 50 8.97 10.52 -2.37
CA LEU A 50 8.64 11.09 -3.66
C LEU A 50 7.17 10.81 -3.97
N GLU A 51 6.33 11.85 -3.93
CA GLU A 51 4.88 11.73 -4.14
C GLU A 51 4.52 11.31 -5.58
N VAL A 52 5.40 11.61 -6.53
CA VAL A 52 5.21 11.25 -7.93
C VAL A 52 5.91 9.92 -8.21
N ASN A 53 5.14 8.90 -8.58
CA ASN A 53 5.71 7.64 -9.02
C ASN A 53 6.45 7.82 -10.35
N LEU A 54 7.76 7.62 -10.34
CA LEU A 54 8.62 7.80 -11.52
C LEU A 54 8.28 6.82 -12.65
N ILE A 55 7.74 5.64 -12.32
CA ILE A 55 7.31 4.68 -13.34
C ILE A 55 6.11 5.24 -14.07
N ASP A 56 5.16 5.86 -13.36
CA ASP A 56 3.97 6.44 -13.96
C ASP A 56 4.31 7.55 -14.97
N LEU A 57 5.37 8.32 -14.70
CA LEU A 57 5.89 9.32 -15.64
C LEU A 57 6.50 8.71 -16.91
N LEU A 58 7.14 7.54 -16.80
CA LEU A 58 7.69 6.83 -17.97
C LEU A 58 6.60 6.09 -18.74
N TRP A 59 5.59 5.59 -18.02
CA TRP A 59 4.53 4.78 -18.58
C TRP A 59 3.57 5.61 -19.45
N ASN A 60 3.42 6.92 -19.17
CA ASN A 60 2.62 7.86 -19.96
C ASN A 60 1.28 7.24 -20.41
N ASP A 61 0.99 7.26 -21.71
CA ASP A 61 -0.27 6.80 -22.30
C ASP A 61 -0.38 5.27 -22.40
N GLN A 62 0.69 4.52 -22.10
CA GLN A 62 0.68 3.06 -22.11
C GLN A 62 0.19 2.46 -20.79
N ARG A 63 -0.01 3.29 -19.75
CA ARG A 63 -0.55 2.84 -18.47
C ARG A 63 -2.03 2.46 -18.66
N PRO A 64 -2.45 1.23 -18.31
CA PRO A 64 -3.85 0.85 -18.36
C PRO A 64 -4.70 1.78 -17.50
N SER A 65 -5.90 2.12 -17.98
CA SER A 65 -6.87 2.86 -17.17
C SER A 65 -7.21 2.08 -15.91
N LEU A 66 -7.50 2.80 -14.83
CA LEU A 66 -8.03 2.17 -13.63
C LEU A 66 -9.32 1.40 -13.98
N PRO A 67 -9.59 0.27 -13.30
CA PRO A 67 -10.82 -0.47 -13.55
C PRO A 67 -12.03 0.36 -13.09
N ASP A 68 -12.83 0.83 -14.06
CA ASP A 68 -14.09 1.56 -13.84
C ASP A 68 -15.25 0.61 -13.50
N THR A 69 -15.06 -0.22 -12.49
CA THR A 69 -16.07 -1.21 -12.12
C THR A 69 -17.15 -0.59 -11.25
N SER A 70 -18.40 -0.65 -11.72
CA SER A 70 -19.57 -0.23 -10.94
C SER A 70 -19.71 -1.05 -9.65
N ILE A 71 -19.83 -0.35 -8.52
CA ILE A 71 -20.03 -0.96 -7.20
C ILE A 71 -21.50 -1.39 -7.06
N CYS A 72 -21.73 -2.62 -6.58
CA CYS A 72 -23.07 -3.12 -6.30
C CYS A 72 -23.24 -3.43 -4.80
N ILE A 73 -24.43 -3.17 -4.26
CA ILE A 73 -24.83 -3.54 -2.89
C ILE A 73 -25.25 -5.02 -2.91
N SER A 74 -24.75 -5.82 -1.97
CA SER A 74 -25.16 -7.22 -1.82
C SER A 74 -26.41 -7.30 -0.94
N ASN A 75 -27.50 -7.89 -1.43
CA ASN A 75 -28.69 -8.13 -0.60
C ASN A 75 -28.38 -9.20 0.46
N ASN A 76 -28.74 -8.91 1.71
CA ASN A 76 -28.34 -9.60 2.93
C ASN A 76 -29.08 -10.93 3.20
N GLU A 77 -28.85 -11.97 2.39
CA GLU A 77 -29.42 -13.30 2.70
C GLU A 77 -28.39 -14.40 3.03
N ILE A 78 -27.08 -14.10 3.06
CA ILE A 78 -26.08 -15.11 3.44
C ILE A 78 -25.05 -14.52 4.42
N GLN A 79 -25.38 -14.54 5.72
CA GLN A 79 -24.38 -14.40 6.78
C GLN A 79 -24.59 -15.44 7.89
N SER A 80 -23.73 -16.45 7.94
CA SER A 80 -23.33 -17.09 9.20
C SER A 80 -22.05 -17.92 9.02
N SER A 81 -20.90 -17.26 8.86
CA SER A 81 -19.68 -17.86 9.40
C SER A 81 -18.65 -16.81 9.81
N SER A 82 -18.30 -16.92 11.09
CA SER A 82 -17.32 -16.16 11.83
C SER A 82 -15.93 -16.39 11.26
N ASN A 83 -15.28 -15.35 10.73
CA ASN A 83 -13.85 -15.40 10.43
C ASN A 83 -13.23 -14.01 10.66
N PRO A 84 -12.12 -13.88 11.44
CA PRO A 84 -11.68 -12.60 12.00
C PRO A 84 -10.81 -11.75 11.04
N GLY A 85 -10.88 -11.97 9.74
CA GLY A 85 -10.01 -11.31 8.77
C GLY A 85 -10.75 -10.60 7.65
N ARG A 86 -10.48 -9.29 7.50
CA ARG A 86 -10.64 -8.38 6.33
C ARG A 86 -11.64 -7.23 6.56
N GLY A 87 -11.10 -6.00 6.57
CA GLY A 87 -11.70 -4.70 6.99
C GLY A 87 -12.84 -4.11 6.14
N LEU A 88 -12.74 -2.83 5.76
CA LEU A 88 -13.79 -1.88 5.26
C LEU A 88 -14.96 -2.48 4.44
N ARG A 89 -14.71 -3.53 3.68
CA ARG A 89 -15.70 -4.36 2.98
C ARG A 89 -16.90 -4.80 3.84
N ARG A 90 -16.70 -5.16 5.12
CA ARG A 90 -17.82 -5.52 6.02
C ARG A 90 -18.51 -4.31 6.66
N LEU A 91 -17.83 -3.16 6.75
CA LEU A 91 -18.43 -1.97 7.36
C LEU A 91 -19.54 -1.37 6.49
N PHE A 92 -19.42 -1.50 5.17
CA PHE A 92 -20.39 -0.92 4.22
C PHE A 92 -21.11 -1.95 3.34
N ASP A 93 -20.83 -3.25 3.47
CA ASP A 93 -21.45 -4.34 2.70
C ASP A 93 -21.37 -4.15 1.16
N LEU A 94 -20.25 -3.59 0.69
CA LEU A 94 -20.01 -3.29 -0.72
C LEU A 94 -19.18 -4.38 -1.39
N ARG A 95 -19.57 -4.79 -2.61
CA ARG A 95 -18.78 -5.68 -3.46
C ARG A 95 -18.56 -5.09 -4.85
N VAL A 96 -17.41 -5.42 -5.41
CA VAL A 96 -17.07 -5.18 -6.81
C VAL A 96 -17.23 -6.47 -7.56
N VAL A 97 -18.05 -6.46 -8.59
CA VAL A 97 -18.10 -7.56 -9.55
C VAL A 97 -16.91 -7.36 -10.46
N ASN A 98 -15.86 -8.18 -10.29
CA ASN A 98 -14.72 -8.36 -11.22
C ASN A 98 -13.41 -7.61 -10.90
N ILE A 99 -12.61 -8.19 -9.98
CA ILE A 99 -11.14 -8.28 -10.14
C ILE A 99 -10.83 -9.77 -10.00
N GLN A 100 -10.08 -10.33 -10.96
CA GLN A 100 -10.14 -11.74 -11.36
C GLN A 100 -9.86 -12.79 -10.26
N PHE A 101 -9.40 -12.40 -9.06
CA PHE A 101 -9.32 -13.29 -7.90
C PHE A 101 -9.64 -12.63 -6.54
N ASN A 102 -10.03 -11.34 -6.50
CA ASN A 102 -10.38 -10.66 -5.23
C ASN A 102 -11.40 -9.51 -5.46
N SER A 103 -12.63 -9.66 -4.97
CA SER A 103 -13.70 -8.64 -5.07
C SER A 103 -13.44 -7.49 -4.07
N VAL A 104 -12.52 -6.60 -4.40
CA VAL A 104 -12.18 -5.36 -3.67
C VAL A 104 -12.19 -4.17 -4.64
N PHE A 105 -12.41 -2.95 -4.14
CA PHE A 105 -12.23 -1.70 -4.90
C PHE A 105 -11.20 -0.82 -4.19
N LEU A 106 -10.51 0.03 -4.95
CA LEU A 106 -9.61 1.04 -4.40
C LEU A 106 -10.46 2.12 -3.69
N SER A 107 -10.44 2.12 -2.36
CA SER A 107 -11.14 3.13 -1.55
C SER A 107 -10.48 3.30 -0.19
N PHE A 108 -10.66 4.48 0.39
CA PHE A 108 -10.36 4.77 1.78
C PHE A 108 -11.63 5.28 2.47
N ALA A 109 -11.79 4.99 3.75
CA ALA A 109 -12.88 5.51 4.57
C ALA A 109 -12.30 6.10 5.86
N LEU A 110 -12.68 7.33 6.18
CA LEU A 110 -12.38 7.98 7.45
C LEU A 110 -13.57 7.79 8.38
N ILE A 111 -13.38 7.10 9.50
CA ILE A 111 -14.45 6.83 10.48
C ILE A 111 -14.15 7.65 11.74
N GLY A 112 -14.84 8.77 11.87
CA GLY A 112 -14.83 9.60 13.07
C GLY A 112 -15.98 9.24 14.00
N ARG A 113 -15.85 9.60 15.28
CA ARG A 113 -16.95 9.54 16.24
C ARG A 113 -17.60 10.93 16.29
N ASP A 114 -18.91 11.00 16.05
CA ASP A 114 -19.64 12.23 16.28
C ASP A 114 -19.72 12.50 17.78
N TYR A 115 -19.09 13.58 18.22
CA TYR A 115 -19.30 14.12 19.55
C TYR A 115 -20.51 15.05 19.50
N VAL A 116 -21.66 14.55 19.96
CA VAL A 116 -22.81 15.40 20.29
C VAL A 116 -22.38 16.25 21.48
N LYS A 117 -22.38 17.58 21.31
CA LYS A 117 -22.09 18.56 22.36
C LYS A 117 -23.20 18.61 23.41
#